data_AF-A0A831PS70-F1
#
_entry.id   AF-A0A831PS70-F1
#
_cell.length_a   1.000
_cell.length_b   1.000
_cell.length_c   1.000
_cell.angle_alpha   90.00
_cell.angle_beta   90.00
_cell.angle_gamma   90.00
#
_symmetry.space_group_name_H-M   'P 1'
#
loop_
_entity.id
_entity.type
_entity.pdbx_description
1 polymer ?
#
loop_
_entity_poly.entity_id
_entity_poly.type
_entity_poly.pdbx_seq_one_letter_code
_entity_poly.pdbx_strand_id
1 'polypeptide(L)'
;RFDIIVQFLMEAITLTGLGGVIGLVFAILVTMLVGVLVPSLPSEVPMAAVVAGLGVSVFVGIFFGVWPAVKAAQLDPVEALRYE
;
A
#
# COMPACT_ATOMS: atom_id res chain seq x y z
N ARG A 1 7.46 12.26 20.19
CA ARG A 1 6.54 12.80 19.14
C ARG A 1 6.98 12.36 17.75
N PHE A 2 8.23 12.59 17.36
CA PHE A 2 8.76 12.12 16.07
C PHE A 2 8.82 10.59 15.96
N ASP A 3 9.14 9.88 17.05
CA ASP A 3 9.23 8.40 17.03
C ASP A 3 7.91 7.72 16.64
N ILE A 4 6.78 8.27 17.11
CA ILE A 4 5.44 7.79 16.77
C ILE A 4 5.17 8.00 15.27
N ILE A 5 5.55 9.16 14.73
CA ILE A 5 5.36 9.45 13.30
C ILE A 5 6.15 8.44 12.46
N VAL A 6 7.41 8.22 12.81
CA VAL A 6 8.29 7.30 12.08
C VAL A 6 7.79 5.86 12.19
N GLN A 7 7.33 5.43 13.37
CA GLN A 7 6.80 4.07 13.54
C GLN A 7 5.57 3.82 12.67
N PHE A 8 4.57 4.71 12.72
CA PHE A 8 3.35 4.58 11.91
C PHE A 8 3.64 4.69 10.42
N LEU A 9 4.56 5.58 10.03
CA LEU A 9 4.97 5.72 8.63
C LEU A 9 5.67 4.44 8.13
N MET A 10 6.58 3.87 8.93
CA MET A 10 7.26 2.63 8.58
C MET A 10 6.29 1.44 8.49
N GLU A 11 5.32 1.37 9.38
CA GLU A 11 4.27 0.33 9.34
C GLU A 11 3.41 0.47 8.09
N ALA A 12 2.95 1.70 7.78
CA ALA A 12 2.19 1.99 6.57
C ALA A 12 2.96 1.63 5.29
N ILE A 13 4.22 2.07 5.17
CA ILE A 13 5.08 1.77 4.02
C ILE A 13 5.31 0.26 3.89
N THR A 14 5.55 -0.44 5.00
CA THR A 14 5.76 -1.89 5.00
C THR A 14 4.51 -2.63 4.53
N LEU A 15 3.33 -2.27 5.07
CA LEU A 15 2.06 -2.89 4.70
C LEU A 15 1.67 -2.61 3.24
N THR A 16 1.77 -1.37 2.78
CA THR A 16 1.45 -1.04 1.38
C THR A 16 2.48 -1.60 0.41
N GLY A 17 3.76 -1.61 0.78
CA GLY A 17 4.83 -2.23 -0.01
C GLY A 17 4.60 -3.73 -0.19
N LEU A 18 4.36 -4.45 0.91
CA LEU A 18 4.04 -5.88 0.87
C LEU A 18 2.75 -6.14 0.08
N GLY A 19 1.69 -5.37 0.33
CA GLY A 19 0.43 -5.48 -0.42
C GLY A 19 0.61 -5.23 -1.92
N GLY A 20 1.44 -4.27 -2.31
CA GLY A 20 1.77 -3.98 -3.71
C GLY A 20 2.52 -5.12 -4.40
N VAL A 21 3.51 -5.71 -3.73
CA VAL A 21 4.24 -6.88 -4.24
C VAL A 21 3.31 -8.08 -4.39
N ILE A 22 2.52 -8.40 -3.36
CA ILE A 22 1.58 -9.51 -3.39
C ILE A 22 0.54 -9.30 -4.49
N GLY A 23 -0.01 -8.09 -4.62
CA GLY A 23 -0.96 -7.74 -5.67
C GLY A 23 -0.37 -7.88 -7.08
N LEU A 24 0.89 -7.48 -7.28
CA LEU A 24 1.57 -7.63 -8.57
C LEU A 24 1.77 -9.11 -8.94
N VAL A 25 2.25 -9.92 -7.99
CA VAL A 25 2.39 -11.37 -8.18
C VAL A 25 1.03 -11.99 -8.52
N PHE A 26 -0.01 -11.62 -7.77
CA PHE A 26 -1.37 -12.10 -8.02
C PHE A 26 -1.87 -11.71 -9.42
N ALA A 27 -1.67 -10.48 -9.85
CA ALA A 27 -2.05 -10.01 -11.18
C ALA A 27 -1.36 -10.80 -12.30
N ILE A 28 -0.06 -11.10 -12.16
CA ILE A 28 0.70 -11.92 -13.11
C ILE A 28 0.12 -13.34 -13.15
N LEU A 29 -0.11 -13.97 -11.99
CA LEU A 29 -0.66 -15.32 -11.91
C LEU A 29 -2.03 -15.42 -12.57
N VAL A 30 -2.92 -14.46 -12.31
CA VAL A 30 -4.24 -14.40 -12.95
C VAL A 30 -4.10 -14.24 -14.46
N THR A 31 -3.21 -13.36 -14.93
CA THR A 31 -2.96 -13.15 -16.37
C THR A 31 -2.45 -14.44 -17.04
N MET A 32 -1.52 -15.16 -16.40
CA MET A 32 -1.03 -16.44 -16.91
C MET A 32 -2.14 -17.50 -16.94
N LEU A 33 -2.96 -17.58 -15.88
CA LEU A 33 -4.07 -18.53 -15.80
C LEU A 33 -5.11 -18.26 -16.89
N VAL A 34 -5.46 -17.00 -17.12
CA VAL A 34 -6.37 -16.59 -18.21
C VAL A 34 -5.78 -16.95 -19.57
N GLY A 35 -4.48 -16.76 -19.78
CA GLY A 35 -3.81 -17.13 -21.03
C GLY A 35 -3.86 -18.63 -21.32
N VAL A 36 -3.80 -19.48 -20.29
CA VAL A 36 -3.94 -20.94 -20.43
C VAL A 36 -5.40 -21.35 -20.67
N LEU A 37 -6.36 -20.74 -19.98
CA LEU A 37 -7.77 -21.09 -20.08
C LEU A 37 -8.44 -20.57 -21.36
N VAL A 38 -7.97 -19.42 -21.88
CA VAL A 38 -8.53 -18.76 -23.06
C VAL A 38 -7.40 -18.31 -23.99
N PRO A 39 -6.84 -19.21 -24.82
CA PRO A 39 -5.69 -18.91 -25.68
C PRO A 39 -5.96 -17.84 -26.75
N SER A 40 -7.24 -17.55 -27.03
CA SER A 40 -7.66 -16.53 -28.02
C SER A 40 -7.62 -15.11 -27.47
N LEU A 41 -7.48 -14.92 -26.16
CA LEU A 41 -7.33 -13.61 -25.55
C LEU A 41 -5.84 -13.23 -25.48
N PRO A 42 -5.45 -12.04 -25.97
CA PRO A 42 -4.11 -11.52 -25.77
C PRO A 42 -3.93 -11.17 -24.29
N SER A 43 -3.46 -12.16 -23.52
CA SER A 43 -3.25 -12.04 -22.08
C SER A 43 -1.83 -11.54 -21.80
N GLU A 44 -1.68 -10.21 -21.74
CA GLU A 44 -0.40 -9.55 -21.50
C GLU A 44 -0.55 -8.53 -20.38
N VAL A 45 0.43 -8.46 -19.47
CA VAL A 45 0.48 -7.41 -18.44
C VAL A 45 1.24 -6.22 -19.03
N PRO A 46 0.57 -5.12 -19.43
CA PRO A 46 1.26 -3.98 -19.98
C PRO A 46 2.10 -3.30 -18.90
N MET A 47 3.30 -2.83 -19.25
CA MET A 47 4.19 -2.12 -18.33
C MET A 47 3.50 -0.92 -17.66
N ALA A 48 2.60 -0.25 -18.38
CA ALA A 48 1.81 0.85 -17.84
C ALA A 48 0.92 0.43 -16.65
N ALA A 49 0.34 -0.77 -16.66
CA ALA A 49 -0.47 -1.27 -15.54
C ALA A 49 0.40 -1.58 -14.32
N VAL A 50 1.61 -2.11 -14.52
CA VAL A 50 2.58 -2.35 -13.43
C VAL A 50 2.98 -1.02 -12.78
N VAL A 51 3.37 -0.04 -13.60
CA VAL A 51 3.76 1.29 -13.12
C VAL A 51 2.60 1.99 -12.41
N ALA A 52 1.39 1.92 -12.97
CA ALA A 52 0.20 2.49 -12.35
C ALA A 52 -0.13 1.82 -11.02
N GLY A 53 -0.08 0.48 -10.94
CA GLY A 53 -0.34 -0.27 -9.72
C GLY A 53 0.67 0.04 -8.61
N LEU A 54 1.97 0.06 -8.94
CA LEU A 54 3.02 0.45 -8.00
C LEU A 54 2.88 1.91 -7.57
N GLY A 55 2.58 2.82 -8.52
CA GLY A 55 2.38 4.24 -8.24
C GLY A 55 1.21 4.48 -7.28
N VAL A 56 0.08 3.79 -7.49
CA VAL A 56 -1.07 3.83 -6.59
C VAL A 56 -0.71 3.27 -5.21
N SER A 57 0.01 2.15 -5.12
CA SER A 57 0.44 1.59 -3.84
C SER A 57 1.31 2.55 -3.03
N VAL A 58 2.30 3.18 -3.68
CA VAL A 58 3.16 4.21 -3.05
C VAL A 58 2.33 5.41 -2.61
N PHE A 59 1.44 5.91 -3.48
CA PHE A 59 0.56 7.03 -3.14
C PHE A 59 -0.30 6.74 -1.91
N VAL A 60 -0.95 5.58 -1.88
CA VAL A 60 -1.77 5.13 -0.74
C VAL A 60 -0.93 5.00 0.53
N GLY A 61 0.26 4.39 0.46
CA GLY A 61 1.16 4.23 1.61
C GLY A 61 1.63 5.56 2.20
N ILE A 62 1.97 6.53 1.35
CA ILE A 62 2.38 7.86 1.80
C ILE A 62 1.18 8.63 2.35
N PHE A 63 0.07 8.66 1.62
CA PHE A 63 -1.10 9.45 2.00
C PHE A 63 -1.70 8.97 3.33
N PHE A 64 -1.96 7.67 3.44
CA PHE A 64 -2.53 7.07 4.64
C PHE A 64 -1.50 6.76 5.73
N GLY A 65 -0.19 6.81 5.45
CA GLY A 65 0.85 6.73 6.48
C GLY A 65 1.12 8.06 7.15
N VAL A 66 1.29 9.13 6.36
CA VAL A 66 1.68 10.45 6.86
C VAL A 66 0.52 11.18 7.55
N TRP A 67 -0.67 11.17 6.96
CA TRP A 67 -1.80 11.94 7.49
C TRP A 67 -2.23 11.54 8.92
N PRO A 68 -2.49 10.25 9.23
CA PRO A 68 -2.80 9.85 10.60
C PRO A 68 -1.59 9.96 11.53
N ALA A 69 -0.36 9.75 11.05
CA ALA A 69 0.84 9.91 11.86
C ALA A 69 1.02 11.36 12.36
N VAL A 70 0.78 12.34 11.49
CA VAL A 70 0.79 13.76 11.85
C VAL A 70 -0.32 14.06 12.85
N LYS A 71 -1.53 13.52 12.64
CA LYS A 71 -2.65 13.68 13.57
C LYS A 71 -2.33 13.08 14.95
N ALA A 72 -1.70 11.91 15.00
CA ALA A 72 -1.30 11.25 16.24
C ALA A 72 -0.22 12.03 17.01
N ALA A 73 0.73 12.63 16.31
CA ALA A 73 1.80 13.40 16.94
C ALA A 73 1.36 14.74 17.54
N GLN A 74 0.20 15.27 17.08
CA GLN A 74 -0.39 16.51 17.58
C GLN A 74 -1.31 16.31 18.79
N LEU A 75 -1.66 15.06 19.14
CA LEU A 75 -2.47 14.79 20.34
C LEU A 75 -1.71 15.19 21.61
N ASP A 76 -2.42 15.81 22.54
CA ASP A 76 -1.89 16.15 23.85
C ASP A 76 -1.79 14.87 24.69
N PRO A 77 -0.59 14.47 25.17
CA PRO A 77 -0.41 13.21 25.89
C PRO A 77 -1.28 13.11 27.15
N VAL A 78 -1.63 14.24 27.77
CA VAL A 78 -2.55 14.25 28.92
C VAL A 78 -3.97 13.86 28.50
N GLU A 79 -4.41 14.25 27.31
CA GLU A 79 -5.73 13.95 26.78
C GLU A 79 -5.81 12.51 26.24
N ALA A 80 -4.71 12.00 25.68
CA ALA A 80 -4.58 10.62 25.21
C ALA A 80 -4.63 9.57 26.34
N LEU A 81 -4.18 9.92 27.55
CA LEU A 81 -4.23 9.05 28.75
C LEU A 81 -5.56 9.16 29.51
N ARG A 82 -6.37 10.18 29.21
CA ARG A 82 -7.62 10.49 29.91
C ARG A 82 -8.85 9.92 29.22
N TYR A 83 -8.69 9.51 27.96
CA TYR A 83 -9.57 8.57 27.29
C TYR A 83 -9.17 7.15 27.71
N GLU A 84 -9.80 6.67 28.78
CA GLU A 84 -10.22 5.26 28.80
C GLU A 84 -11.41 5.07 27.83
#